data_AF-A0A6I5HCX2-F1
#
_entry.id   AF-A0A6I5HCX2-F1
#
_cell.length_a   1.000
_cell.length_b   1.000
_cell.length_c   1.000
_cell.angle_alpha   90.00
_cell.angle_beta   90.00
_cell.angle_gamma   90.00
#
_symmetry.space_group_name_H-M   'P 1'
#
loop_
_entity.id
_entity.type
_entity.pdbx_description
1 polymer ?
#
loop_
_entity_poly.entity_id
_entity_poly.type
_entity_poly.pdbx_seq_one_letter_code
_entity_poly.pdbx_strand_id
1 'polypeptide(L)'
;MQQLRSGAARVPLWLAFLLATLVSLVAQPPAHAAPAAQPFRVLALYNGTWDAAHISFVHEANSWFPQQAAANGFTYTASNDWNLLADGGVDGYQVVLFLDDLPQSAAQRAGFERYMRNGGAWIGFHVSAFTTDAQSWPWYHDQFLGSGNFRSNTWGPTTAVLRVEDRTHPATKNLPATFTSSVSEWYSWSNDLRQNPDIKILASVDPGSFPLGTDPGQTWYSGYYPILWTNTKYRMLYANFGHNAMNYDTGTALSSTFASATQNRFLLDGLKWLGGGPSTQPPSDGISETSWYTLRNKGNGACVDARAAGTADGTVVQQYACNSTTAQQFQFRATDGGYLRIANRGGPQPVVDVTDRSTADDAPLQLWSWAGGTNQQWLPVREADGQYRFSARHSGKCLTAPGAATDSARLTQRTCDGSAAQSFRLTAQP
;
A
#
# COMPACT_ATOMS: atom_id res chain seq x y z
N MET A 1 40.34 40.21 84.47
CA MET A 1 41.02 39.22 85.33
C MET A 1 40.87 37.85 84.70
N GLN A 2 42.00 37.13 84.54
CA GLN A 2 42.17 35.65 84.39
C GLN A 2 41.42 34.95 83.25
N GLN A 3 42.05 34.56 82.12
CA GLN A 3 42.95 33.41 81.90
C GLN A 3 42.55 32.11 82.62
N LEU A 4 42.36 31.02 81.85
CA LEU A 4 42.96 29.67 81.95
C LEU A 4 42.19 28.73 80.96
N ARG A 5 42.83 28.18 79.91
CA ARG A 5 43.51 26.85 79.83
C ARG A 5 42.56 25.70 80.25
N SER A 6 42.45 24.54 79.62
CA SER A 6 43.29 23.73 78.70
C SER A 6 42.47 22.45 78.42
N GLY A 7 42.60 21.80 77.27
CA GLY A 7 43.42 20.58 77.25
C GLY A 7 42.72 19.47 76.44
N ALA A 8 43.51 18.79 75.62
CA ALA A 8 43.10 17.90 74.55
C ALA A 8 42.94 16.43 75.00
N ALA A 9 42.14 15.65 74.26
CA ALA A 9 42.31 14.19 74.16
C ALA A 9 41.78 13.61 72.83
N ARG A 10 42.73 13.41 71.91
CA ARG A 10 42.99 12.24 71.03
C ARG A 10 41.82 11.44 70.39
N VAL A 11 41.88 11.42 69.06
CA VAL A 11 41.25 10.59 68.01
C VAL A 11 41.80 9.12 68.06
N PRO A 12 41.04 8.04 67.71
CA PRO A 12 40.89 7.53 66.32
C PRO A 12 39.44 7.10 65.95
N LEU A 13 38.91 7.59 64.82
CA LEU A 13 38.84 6.91 63.50
C LEU A 13 38.23 5.50 63.58
N TRP A 14 36.98 5.31 63.11
CA TRP A 14 36.57 4.25 62.17
C TRP A 14 35.27 4.67 61.44
N LEU A 15 35.23 4.35 60.15
CA LEU A 15 34.36 4.82 59.07
C LEU A 15 32.86 4.57 59.25
N ALA A 16 32.03 5.54 58.85
CA ALA A 16 30.80 5.29 58.07
C ALA A 16 30.33 6.60 57.39
N PHE A 17 30.82 6.87 56.17
CA PHE A 17 30.22 7.88 55.29
C PHE A 17 28.97 7.26 54.63
N LEU A 18 27.79 7.52 55.20
CA LEU A 18 26.51 7.34 54.51
C LEU A 18 26.20 8.66 53.79
N LEU A 19 26.50 8.70 52.50
CA LEU A 19 26.15 9.80 51.61
C LEU A 19 24.63 9.75 51.38
N ALA A 20 23.87 10.63 52.02
CA ALA A 20 22.45 10.80 51.74
C ALA A 20 22.28 11.57 50.42
N THR A 21 22.13 10.85 49.31
CA THR A 21 21.62 11.40 48.05
C THR A 21 20.11 11.55 48.16
N LEU A 22 19.65 12.77 48.44
CA LEU A 22 18.26 13.18 48.26
C LEU A 22 17.94 13.16 46.75
N VAL A 23 17.34 12.06 46.28
CA VAL A 23 16.69 11.99 44.98
C VAL A 23 15.31 12.64 45.13
N SER A 24 15.17 13.85 44.62
CA SER A 24 13.87 14.50 44.44
C SER A 24 13.04 13.66 43.46
N LEU A 25 12.06 12.90 43.97
CA LEU A 25 11.04 12.25 43.16
C LEU A 25 10.14 13.34 42.54
N VAL A 26 10.53 13.84 41.37
CA VAL A 26 9.61 14.57 40.50
C VAL A 26 8.64 13.53 39.95
N ALA A 27 7.39 13.58 40.39
CA ALA A 27 6.33 12.75 39.81
C ALA A 27 6.27 13.01 38.30
N GLN A 28 6.61 11.99 37.50
CA GLN A 28 6.43 12.07 36.06
C GLN A 28 4.93 12.24 35.79
N PRO A 29 4.52 13.22 34.96
CA PRO A 29 3.13 13.28 34.52
C PRO A 29 2.77 11.94 33.87
N PRO A 30 1.53 11.46 34.03
CA PRO A 30 1.11 10.21 33.40
C PRO A 30 1.44 10.31 31.90
N ALA A 31 2.20 9.34 31.41
CA ALA A 31 2.47 9.20 29.99
C ALA A 31 1.12 9.22 29.29
N HIS A 32 0.86 10.27 28.51
CA HIS A 32 -0.31 10.31 27.66
C HIS A 32 -0.11 9.19 26.65
N ALA A 33 -0.85 8.10 26.80
CA ALA A 33 -0.90 7.05 25.81
C ALA A 33 -1.21 7.74 24.47
N ALA A 34 -0.35 7.53 23.47
CA ALA A 34 -0.62 8.01 22.12
C ALA A 34 -2.04 7.55 21.73
N PRO A 35 -2.85 8.39 21.08
CA PRO A 35 -4.17 7.98 20.61
C PRO A 35 -4.03 6.69 19.80
N ALA A 36 -4.84 5.68 20.10
CA ALA A 36 -4.89 4.47 19.29
C ALA A 36 -5.12 4.88 17.83
N ALA A 37 -4.34 4.32 16.90
CA ALA A 37 -4.50 4.60 15.48
C ALA A 37 -5.97 4.34 15.09
N GLN A 38 -6.59 5.31 14.40
CA GLN A 38 -7.98 5.17 13.97
C GLN A 38 -8.11 3.94 13.06
N PRO A 39 -9.13 3.09 13.27
CA PRO A 39 -9.34 1.91 12.44
C PRO A 39 -9.65 2.32 11.00
N PHE A 40 -9.13 1.55 10.03
CA PHE A 40 -9.51 1.75 8.63
C PHE A 40 -10.90 1.20 8.37
N ARG A 41 -11.61 1.74 7.38
CA ARG A 41 -13.01 1.40 7.09
C ARG A 41 -13.08 0.43 5.93
N VAL A 42 -13.82 -0.66 6.14
CA VAL A 42 -14.11 -1.68 5.14
C VAL A 42 -15.59 -1.64 4.79
N LEU A 43 -15.91 -1.57 3.51
CA LEU A 43 -17.26 -1.76 2.98
C LEU A 43 -17.34 -3.09 2.26
N ALA A 44 -18.30 -3.94 2.59
CA ALA A 44 -18.64 -5.12 1.81
C ALA A 44 -19.91 -4.86 0.99
N LEU A 45 -19.81 -5.03 -0.32
CA LEU A 45 -20.93 -5.06 -1.23
C LEU A 45 -21.29 -6.52 -1.54
N TYR A 46 -22.58 -6.81 -1.48
CA TYR A 46 -23.14 -8.12 -1.76
C TYR A 46 -24.54 -8.00 -2.36
N ASN A 47 -25.04 -9.04 -2.99
CA ASN A 47 -26.43 -9.11 -3.43
C ASN A 47 -27.22 -10.07 -2.53
N GLY A 48 -26.67 -11.26 -2.28
CA GLY A 48 -27.30 -12.31 -1.48
C GLY A 48 -28.45 -13.00 -2.23
N THR A 49 -28.39 -13.05 -3.56
CA THR A 49 -29.49 -13.53 -4.41
C THR A 49 -29.09 -14.59 -5.44
N TRP A 50 -27.85 -15.05 -5.44
CA TRP A 50 -27.38 -16.11 -6.33
C TRP A 50 -27.87 -17.50 -5.86
N ASP A 51 -27.05 -18.54 -5.90
CA ASP A 51 -27.42 -19.82 -5.31
C ASP A 51 -27.10 -19.89 -3.80
N ALA A 52 -27.65 -20.93 -3.16
CA ALA A 52 -27.59 -21.12 -1.73
C ALA A 52 -26.17 -21.15 -1.15
N ALA A 53 -25.15 -21.58 -1.92
CA ALA A 53 -23.78 -21.65 -1.44
C ALA A 53 -23.12 -20.27 -1.35
N HIS A 54 -23.31 -19.40 -2.35
CA HIS A 54 -22.85 -18.01 -2.30
C HIS A 54 -23.58 -17.23 -1.22
N ILE A 55 -24.90 -17.42 -1.10
CA ILE A 55 -25.70 -16.80 -0.03
C ILE A 55 -25.19 -17.24 1.34
N SER A 56 -24.88 -18.53 1.50
CA SER A 56 -24.26 -19.04 2.73
C SER A 56 -22.92 -18.36 3.03
N PHE A 57 -22.04 -18.21 2.04
CA PHE A 57 -20.78 -17.47 2.20
C PHE A 57 -21.01 -16.02 2.63
N VAL A 58 -21.93 -15.30 1.98
CA VAL A 58 -22.26 -13.90 2.33
C VAL A 58 -22.74 -13.79 3.77
N HIS A 59 -23.61 -14.69 4.23
CA HIS A 59 -24.05 -14.72 5.61
C HIS A 59 -22.89 -14.96 6.59
N GLU A 60 -22.00 -15.90 6.29
CA GLU A 60 -20.81 -16.13 7.09
C GLU A 60 -19.89 -14.92 7.13
N ALA A 61 -19.62 -14.30 5.98
CA ALA A 61 -18.73 -13.14 5.86
C ALA A 61 -19.26 -11.95 6.67
N ASN A 62 -20.56 -11.65 6.54
CA ASN A 62 -21.23 -10.58 7.27
C ASN A 62 -21.32 -10.84 8.79
N SER A 63 -21.15 -12.08 9.25
CA SER A 63 -21.02 -12.43 10.66
C SER A 63 -19.56 -12.39 11.13
N TRP A 64 -18.65 -12.92 10.33
CA TRP A 64 -17.26 -13.14 10.69
C TRP A 64 -16.42 -11.86 10.69
N PHE A 65 -16.49 -11.03 9.63
CA PHE A 65 -15.68 -9.82 9.55
C PHE A 65 -15.90 -8.84 10.72
N PRO A 66 -17.14 -8.56 11.18
CA PRO A 66 -17.37 -7.75 12.37
C PRO A 66 -16.70 -8.29 13.64
N GLN A 67 -16.65 -9.62 13.80
CA GLN A 67 -16.00 -10.25 14.95
C GLN A 67 -14.47 -10.08 14.91
N GLN A 68 -13.89 -9.96 13.71
CA GLN A 68 -12.46 -9.73 13.53
C GLN A 68 -12.05 -8.26 13.56
N ALA A 69 -12.98 -7.35 13.25
CA ALA A 69 -12.75 -5.93 12.98
C ALA A 69 -11.88 -5.23 14.04
N ALA A 70 -12.34 -5.21 15.30
CA ALA A 70 -11.65 -4.49 16.36
C ALA A 70 -10.23 -5.01 16.63
N ALA A 71 -10.06 -6.34 16.69
CA ALA A 71 -8.76 -6.98 16.94
C ALA A 71 -7.76 -6.78 15.80
N ASN A 72 -8.24 -6.40 14.62
CA ASN A 72 -7.42 -6.26 13.41
C ASN A 72 -7.38 -4.81 12.87
N GLY A 73 -7.90 -3.84 13.64
CA GLY A 73 -7.75 -2.41 13.37
C GLY A 73 -8.63 -1.89 12.24
N PHE A 74 -9.83 -2.45 12.05
CA PHE A 74 -10.77 -1.98 11.05
C PHE A 74 -12.21 -1.87 11.55
N THR A 75 -13.05 -1.14 10.82
CA THR A 75 -14.52 -1.17 10.95
C THR A 75 -15.11 -1.85 9.73
N TYR A 76 -16.25 -2.50 9.88
CA TYR A 76 -16.93 -3.21 8.80
C TYR A 76 -18.35 -2.68 8.60
N THR A 77 -18.67 -2.30 7.38
CA THR A 77 -20.04 -1.99 6.93
C THR A 77 -20.39 -2.96 5.82
N ALA A 78 -21.58 -3.55 5.86
CA ALA A 78 -22.11 -4.35 4.76
C ALA A 78 -23.28 -3.60 4.11
N SER A 79 -23.39 -3.70 2.79
CA SER A 79 -24.48 -3.08 2.03
C SER A 79 -24.83 -3.90 0.80
N ASN A 80 -26.12 -3.97 0.49
CA ASN A 80 -26.60 -4.44 -0.81
C ASN A 80 -26.92 -3.29 -1.79
N ASP A 81 -26.65 -2.05 -1.39
CA ASP A 81 -26.76 -0.89 -2.26
C ASP A 81 -25.48 -0.71 -3.09
N TRP A 82 -25.48 -1.29 -4.29
CA TRP A 82 -24.41 -1.15 -5.26
C TRP A 82 -24.30 0.27 -5.85
N ASN A 83 -25.32 1.14 -5.68
CA ASN A 83 -25.24 2.53 -6.16
C ASN A 83 -24.23 3.37 -5.37
N LEU A 84 -23.79 2.90 -4.20
CA LEU A 84 -22.63 3.47 -3.49
C LEU A 84 -21.39 3.58 -4.38
N LEU A 85 -21.22 2.70 -5.37
CA LEU A 85 -20.16 2.82 -6.37
C LEU A 85 -20.38 4.03 -7.29
N ALA A 86 -21.57 4.11 -7.89
CA ALA A 86 -21.92 5.16 -8.82
C ALA A 86 -21.80 6.56 -8.18
N ASP A 87 -22.37 6.70 -6.99
CA ASP A 87 -22.54 7.98 -6.29
C ASP A 87 -21.30 8.40 -5.48
N GLY A 88 -20.23 7.60 -5.48
CA GLY A 88 -18.99 7.88 -4.73
C GLY A 88 -19.09 7.59 -3.23
N GLY A 89 -20.15 6.93 -2.77
CA GLY A 89 -20.28 6.48 -1.38
C GLY A 89 -19.15 5.54 -0.92
N VAL A 90 -18.52 4.83 -1.86
CA VAL A 90 -17.34 3.99 -1.59
C VAL A 90 -16.07 4.78 -1.24
N ASP A 91 -15.98 6.07 -1.58
CA ASP A 91 -14.78 6.88 -1.37
C ASP A 91 -14.50 7.14 0.13
N GLY A 92 -15.49 6.92 1.00
CA GLY A 92 -15.35 6.96 2.45
C GLY A 92 -14.69 5.73 3.07
N TYR A 93 -14.33 4.72 2.28
CA TYR A 93 -13.81 3.43 2.73
C TYR A 93 -12.43 3.12 2.15
N GLN A 94 -11.49 2.74 3.02
CA GLN A 94 -10.14 2.35 2.62
C GLN A 94 -10.14 1.05 1.82
N VAL A 95 -11.04 0.12 2.12
CA VAL A 95 -11.16 -1.17 1.41
C VAL A 95 -12.62 -1.46 1.06
N VAL A 96 -12.88 -1.86 -0.18
CA VAL A 96 -14.17 -2.38 -0.65
C VAL A 96 -14.05 -3.88 -0.92
N LEU A 97 -14.98 -4.67 -0.40
CA LEU A 97 -15.07 -6.11 -0.66
C LEU A 97 -16.25 -6.37 -1.59
N PHE A 98 -16.05 -7.23 -2.60
CA PHE A 98 -17.15 -7.79 -3.38
C PHE A 98 -17.33 -9.25 -2.97
N LEU A 99 -18.39 -9.54 -2.20
CA LEU A 99 -18.58 -10.87 -1.62
C LEU A 99 -19.12 -11.87 -2.65
N ASP A 100 -20.16 -11.53 -3.39
CA ASP A 100 -20.87 -12.49 -4.26
C ASP A 100 -21.33 -11.90 -5.60
N ASP A 101 -20.87 -10.71 -5.97
CA ASP A 101 -21.29 -10.07 -7.22
C ASP A 101 -20.25 -9.04 -7.68
N LEU A 102 -20.54 -8.38 -8.80
CA LEU A 102 -19.78 -7.31 -9.40
C LEU A 102 -20.70 -6.20 -9.95
N PRO A 103 -20.16 -5.02 -10.31
CA PRO A 103 -20.96 -3.90 -10.82
C PRO A 103 -21.77 -4.24 -12.08
N GLN A 104 -23.09 -4.08 -11.99
CA GLN A 104 -24.04 -4.48 -13.04
C GLN A 104 -24.34 -3.35 -14.02
N SER A 105 -24.40 -2.09 -13.56
CA SER A 105 -24.69 -0.93 -14.42
C SER A 105 -23.43 -0.18 -14.85
N ALA A 106 -23.49 0.53 -15.98
CA ALA A 106 -22.38 1.36 -16.46
C ALA A 106 -21.93 2.41 -15.43
N ALA A 107 -22.87 2.98 -14.66
CA ALA A 107 -22.56 3.95 -13.61
C ALA A 107 -21.82 3.30 -12.44
N GLN A 108 -22.22 2.11 -12.01
CA GLN A 108 -21.52 1.35 -10.96
C GLN A 108 -20.11 0.94 -11.42
N ARG A 109 -19.97 0.49 -12.68
CA ARG A 109 -18.69 0.14 -13.29
C ARG A 109 -17.73 1.33 -13.31
N ALA A 110 -18.19 2.48 -13.80
CA ALA A 110 -17.41 3.72 -13.83
C ALA A 110 -17.05 4.20 -12.41
N GLY A 111 -17.97 4.08 -11.46
CA GLY A 111 -17.74 4.41 -10.05
C GLY A 111 -16.67 3.53 -9.41
N PHE A 112 -16.70 2.22 -9.66
CA PHE A 112 -15.67 1.30 -9.18
C PHE A 112 -14.30 1.58 -9.81
N GLU A 113 -14.25 1.81 -11.13
CA GLU A 113 -13.00 2.16 -11.80
C GLU A 113 -12.39 3.45 -11.24
N ARG A 114 -13.21 4.49 -11.00
CA ARG A 114 -12.78 5.72 -10.33
C ARG A 114 -12.21 5.43 -8.94
N TYR A 115 -12.90 4.65 -8.12
CA TYR A 115 -12.45 4.27 -6.78
C TYR A 115 -11.06 3.61 -6.81
N MET A 116 -10.87 2.63 -7.70
CA MET A 116 -9.60 1.90 -7.81
C MET A 116 -8.45 2.76 -8.37
N ARG A 117 -8.73 3.69 -9.30
CA ARG A 117 -7.72 4.63 -9.82
C ARG A 117 -7.28 5.64 -8.76
N ASN A 118 -8.18 6.07 -7.88
CA ASN A 118 -7.94 7.15 -6.93
C ASN A 118 -7.22 6.77 -5.63
N GLY A 119 -7.16 5.50 -5.25
CA GLY A 119 -6.82 5.18 -3.87
C GLY A 119 -7.24 3.81 -3.40
N GLY A 120 -8.38 3.41 -3.94
CA GLY A 120 -9.21 2.36 -3.43
C GLY A 120 -8.45 1.06 -3.30
N ALA A 121 -8.79 0.33 -2.24
CA ALA A 121 -8.32 -1.03 -2.07
C ALA A 121 -9.49 -2.00 -2.23
N TRP A 122 -9.23 -3.17 -2.77
CA TRP A 122 -10.29 -4.12 -3.09
C TRP A 122 -9.93 -5.56 -2.73
N ILE A 123 -10.93 -6.32 -2.25
CA ILE A 123 -10.87 -7.78 -2.25
C ILE A 123 -12.11 -8.31 -2.96
N GLY A 124 -11.90 -9.10 -4.01
CA GLY A 124 -12.97 -9.85 -4.65
C GLY A 124 -12.94 -11.32 -4.29
N PHE A 125 -14.12 -11.88 -4.17
CA PHE A 125 -14.31 -13.29 -3.88
C PHE A 125 -15.01 -13.97 -5.06
N HIS A 126 -14.39 -15.06 -5.52
CA HIS A 126 -15.02 -16.08 -6.35
C HIS A 126 -15.79 -15.51 -7.56
N VAL A 127 -17.13 -15.51 -7.53
CA VAL A 127 -18.01 -14.99 -8.60
C VAL A 127 -17.82 -13.51 -8.91
N SER A 128 -17.21 -12.72 -8.03
CA SER A 128 -16.90 -11.33 -8.33
C SER A 128 -15.98 -11.15 -9.55
N ALA A 129 -15.27 -12.19 -9.99
CA ALA A 129 -14.46 -12.20 -11.21
C ALA A 129 -15.11 -12.94 -12.38
N PHE A 130 -16.27 -13.58 -12.18
CA PHE A 130 -16.92 -14.39 -13.20
C PHE A 130 -17.41 -13.53 -14.38
N THR A 131 -17.13 -14.02 -15.59
CA THR A 131 -17.77 -13.57 -16.83
C THR A 131 -17.57 -14.60 -17.92
N THR A 132 -18.51 -14.69 -18.85
CA THR A 132 -18.33 -15.40 -20.13
C THR A 132 -18.08 -14.44 -21.30
N ASP A 133 -18.13 -13.13 -21.04
CA ASP A 133 -17.83 -12.07 -22.00
C ASP A 133 -16.98 -10.97 -21.33
N ALA A 134 -15.67 -11.20 -21.27
CA ALA A 134 -14.69 -10.24 -20.78
C ALA A 134 -14.69 -8.93 -21.59
N GLN A 135 -15.09 -8.98 -22.86
CA GLN A 135 -15.14 -7.79 -23.70
C GLN A 135 -16.32 -6.86 -23.36
N SER A 136 -17.32 -7.33 -22.61
CA SER A 136 -18.36 -6.48 -22.05
C SER A 136 -17.83 -5.47 -21.03
N TRP A 137 -16.66 -5.73 -20.43
CA TRP A 137 -15.96 -4.79 -19.56
C TRP A 137 -14.44 -5.10 -19.51
N PRO A 138 -13.69 -4.77 -20.57
CA PRO A 138 -12.29 -5.20 -20.73
C PRO A 138 -11.36 -4.65 -19.64
N TRP A 139 -11.63 -3.44 -19.14
CA TRP A 139 -10.86 -2.88 -18.03
C TRP A 139 -10.93 -3.79 -16.79
N TYR A 140 -12.10 -4.31 -16.44
CA TYR A 140 -12.24 -5.13 -15.23
C TYR A 140 -11.64 -6.53 -15.41
N HIS A 141 -11.98 -7.22 -16.50
CA HIS A 141 -11.60 -8.62 -16.67
C HIS A 141 -10.19 -8.82 -17.25
N ASP A 142 -9.77 -8.00 -18.21
CA ASP A 142 -8.47 -8.15 -18.87
C ASP A 142 -7.37 -7.30 -18.22
N GLN A 143 -7.68 -6.07 -17.78
CA GLN A 143 -6.66 -5.17 -17.22
C GLN A 143 -6.54 -5.23 -15.69
N PHE A 144 -7.66 -5.18 -14.98
CA PHE A 144 -7.70 -5.10 -13.52
C PHE A 144 -7.51 -6.49 -12.88
N LEU A 145 -8.36 -7.46 -13.21
CA LEU A 145 -8.23 -8.84 -12.75
C LEU A 145 -7.12 -9.60 -13.49
N GLY A 146 -6.99 -9.37 -14.79
CA GLY A 146 -6.09 -10.11 -15.68
C GLY A 146 -6.63 -11.47 -16.14
N SER A 147 -7.76 -11.92 -15.59
CA SER A 147 -8.31 -13.27 -15.77
C SER A 147 -8.89 -13.53 -17.16
N GLY A 148 -9.44 -12.51 -17.81
CA GLY A 148 -10.30 -12.71 -18.99
C GLY A 148 -11.57 -13.47 -18.60
N ASN A 149 -11.98 -14.41 -19.45
CA ASN A 149 -13.21 -15.19 -19.25
C ASN A 149 -13.04 -16.32 -18.25
N PHE A 150 -14.14 -16.70 -17.61
CA PHE A 150 -14.29 -18.00 -16.98
C PHE A 150 -14.01 -19.11 -18.03
N ARG A 151 -13.23 -20.11 -17.63
CA ARG A 151 -12.86 -21.24 -18.50
C ARG A 151 -13.49 -22.56 -18.03
N SER A 152 -13.34 -22.88 -16.76
CA SER A 152 -13.93 -24.08 -16.15
C SER A 152 -13.90 -23.97 -14.63
N ASN A 153 -14.62 -24.85 -13.97
CA ASN A 153 -14.66 -25.00 -12.52
C ASN A 153 -14.40 -26.45 -12.10
N THR A 154 -14.17 -26.64 -10.81
CA THR A 154 -14.36 -27.94 -10.15
C THR A 154 -15.77 -28.03 -9.58
N TRP A 155 -16.34 -29.23 -9.45
CA TRP A 155 -17.63 -29.41 -8.77
C TRP A 155 -17.59 -30.53 -7.74
N GLY A 156 -18.51 -30.44 -6.78
CA GLY A 156 -18.32 -31.01 -5.45
C GLY A 156 -17.30 -30.19 -4.67
N PRO A 157 -17.74 -29.07 -4.05
CA PRO A 157 -16.85 -28.20 -3.29
C PRO A 157 -15.97 -29.01 -2.34
N THR A 158 -14.66 -28.79 -2.42
CA THR A 158 -13.65 -29.54 -1.67
C THR A 158 -12.51 -28.64 -1.25
N THR A 159 -11.73 -29.07 -0.26
CA THR A 159 -10.48 -28.40 0.10
C THR A 159 -9.43 -28.65 -0.98
N ALA A 160 -8.54 -27.69 -1.19
CA ALA A 160 -7.33 -27.86 -1.98
C ALA A 160 -6.10 -27.63 -1.09
N VAL A 161 -5.00 -28.33 -1.36
CA VAL A 161 -3.68 -27.92 -0.86
C VAL A 161 -3.22 -26.79 -1.77
N LEU A 162 -3.03 -25.60 -1.20
CA LEU A 162 -2.53 -24.43 -1.90
C LEU A 162 -1.04 -24.28 -1.65
N ARG A 163 -0.26 -24.07 -2.71
CA ARG A 163 1.15 -23.66 -2.63
C ARG A 163 1.22 -22.14 -2.65
N VAL A 164 1.93 -21.57 -1.68
CA VAL A 164 2.20 -20.12 -1.62
C VAL A 164 3.38 -19.81 -2.52
N GLU A 165 3.10 -19.20 -3.67
CA GLU A 165 4.08 -18.91 -4.73
C GLU A 165 4.96 -17.71 -4.38
N ASP A 166 4.40 -16.74 -3.64
CA ASP A 166 5.14 -15.60 -3.12
C ASP A 166 4.94 -15.49 -1.60
N ARG A 167 6.00 -15.75 -0.84
CA ARG A 167 6.02 -15.64 0.63
C ARG A 167 6.62 -14.32 1.13
N THR A 168 6.86 -13.37 0.23
CA THR A 168 7.35 -12.03 0.58
C THR A 168 6.21 -11.01 0.67
N HIS A 169 5.07 -11.28 0.01
CA HIS A 169 3.93 -10.37 0.03
C HIS A 169 3.34 -10.22 1.44
N PRO A 170 2.91 -9.02 1.86
CA PRO A 170 2.32 -8.80 3.18
C PRO A 170 1.15 -9.72 3.54
N ALA A 171 0.32 -10.07 2.55
CA ALA A 171 -0.82 -10.98 2.74
C ALA A 171 -0.43 -12.46 2.92
N THR A 172 0.77 -12.86 2.52
CA THR A 172 1.19 -14.28 2.49
C THR A 172 2.47 -14.58 3.27
N LYS A 173 3.22 -13.57 3.73
CA LYS A 173 4.49 -13.75 4.44
C LYS A 173 4.41 -14.57 5.72
N ASN A 174 3.23 -14.57 6.36
CA ASN A 174 2.97 -15.33 7.59
C ASN A 174 2.34 -16.70 7.31
N LEU A 175 2.18 -17.09 6.05
CA LEU A 175 1.66 -18.38 5.67
C LEU A 175 2.79 -19.42 5.53
N PRO A 176 2.50 -20.72 5.77
CA PRO A 176 3.40 -21.81 5.43
C PRO A 176 3.60 -21.91 3.91
N ALA A 177 4.58 -22.71 3.46
CA ALA A 177 4.84 -22.93 2.03
C ALA A 177 3.64 -23.56 1.30
N THR A 178 2.93 -24.45 2.00
CA THR A 178 1.67 -25.04 1.55
C THR A 178 0.67 -25.04 2.70
N PHE A 179 -0.63 -24.94 2.40
CA PHE A 179 -1.70 -25.08 3.38
C PHE A 179 -2.97 -25.64 2.75
N THR A 180 -3.79 -26.30 3.56
CA THR A 180 -5.12 -26.76 3.13
C THR A 180 -6.13 -25.59 3.26
N SER A 181 -6.80 -25.28 2.16
CA SER A 181 -7.88 -24.28 2.13
C SER A 181 -9.13 -24.77 2.86
N SER A 182 -10.06 -23.86 3.11
CA SER A 182 -11.45 -24.25 3.39
C SER A 182 -12.06 -24.90 2.14
N VAL A 183 -13.18 -25.60 2.32
CA VAL A 183 -13.96 -26.16 1.22
C VAL A 183 -14.45 -25.04 0.31
N SER A 184 -14.24 -25.18 -1.00
CA SER A 184 -14.79 -24.27 -2.02
C SER A 184 -14.99 -25.00 -3.34
N GLU A 185 -15.83 -24.40 -4.19
CA GLU A 185 -15.73 -24.53 -5.63
C GLU A 185 -14.50 -23.73 -6.13
N TRP A 186 -13.78 -24.23 -7.15
CA TRP A 186 -12.58 -23.58 -7.70
C TRP A 186 -12.76 -23.24 -9.18
N TYR A 187 -12.42 -22.00 -9.59
CA TYR A 187 -12.50 -21.52 -10.98
C TYR A 187 -11.15 -21.42 -11.66
N SER A 188 -11.16 -21.62 -12.98
CA SER A 188 -10.05 -21.36 -13.89
C SER A 188 -10.43 -20.32 -14.94
N TRP A 189 -9.42 -19.69 -15.51
CA TRP A 189 -9.56 -18.52 -16.37
C TRP A 189 -8.98 -18.76 -17.76
N SER A 190 -9.43 -17.98 -18.74
CA SER A 190 -8.95 -18.09 -20.12
C SER A 190 -7.53 -17.57 -20.26
N ASN A 191 -7.17 -16.52 -19.53
CA ASN A 191 -5.84 -15.91 -19.61
C ASN A 191 -4.86 -16.64 -18.69
N ASP A 192 -3.66 -16.91 -19.18
CA ASP A 192 -2.56 -17.40 -18.37
C ASP A 192 -1.95 -16.23 -17.56
N LEU A 193 -2.36 -16.11 -16.30
CA LEU A 193 -1.92 -15.02 -15.42
C LEU A 193 -0.40 -14.93 -15.26
N ARG A 194 0.36 -16.02 -15.50
CA ARG A 194 1.82 -16.01 -15.44
C ARG A 194 2.46 -15.17 -16.55
N GLN A 195 1.73 -14.91 -17.63
CA GLN A 195 2.19 -14.12 -18.76
C GLN A 195 1.92 -12.63 -18.59
N ASN A 196 1.13 -12.25 -17.58
CA ASN A 196 0.82 -10.86 -17.31
C ASN A 196 1.85 -10.30 -16.29
N PRO A 197 2.75 -9.38 -16.70
CA PRO A 197 3.79 -8.86 -15.80
C PRO A 197 3.24 -8.02 -14.65
N ASP A 198 1.99 -7.54 -14.77
CA ASP A 198 1.35 -6.77 -13.69
C ASP A 198 0.76 -7.70 -12.62
N ILE A 199 0.57 -8.99 -12.91
CA ILE A 199 -0.02 -9.95 -11.99
C ILE A 199 1.06 -10.67 -11.19
N LYS A 200 0.91 -10.63 -9.87
CA LYS A 200 1.68 -11.46 -8.94
C LYS A 200 0.77 -12.54 -8.38
N ILE A 201 1.05 -13.79 -8.75
CA ILE A 201 0.36 -14.95 -8.20
C ILE A 201 0.88 -15.17 -6.78
N LEU A 202 -0.03 -15.18 -5.81
CA LEU A 202 0.27 -15.31 -4.39
C LEU A 202 0.14 -16.77 -3.93
N ALA A 203 -0.86 -17.49 -4.45
CA ALA A 203 -1.00 -18.92 -4.24
C ALA A 203 -1.68 -19.61 -5.42
N SER A 204 -1.31 -20.87 -5.64
CA SER A 204 -1.87 -21.74 -6.68
C SER A 204 -2.26 -23.10 -6.09
N VAL A 205 -3.06 -23.88 -6.82
CA VAL A 205 -3.33 -25.28 -6.46
C VAL A 205 -2.02 -26.08 -6.50
N ASP A 206 -1.67 -26.73 -5.40
CA ASP A 206 -0.54 -27.65 -5.36
C ASP A 206 -0.87 -28.95 -6.13
N PRO A 207 0.06 -29.51 -6.92
CA PRO A 207 -0.16 -30.74 -7.67
C PRO A 207 -0.62 -31.94 -6.83
N GLY A 208 -0.29 -31.97 -5.53
CA GLY A 208 -0.78 -33.00 -4.61
C GLY A 208 -2.30 -32.97 -4.37
N SER A 209 -3.00 -31.95 -4.85
CA SER A 209 -4.47 -31.84 -4.75
C SER A 209 -5.20 -32.57 -5.86
N PHE A 210 -4.52 -33.02 -6.92
CA PHE A 210 -5.20 -33.68 -8.04
C PHE A 210 -5.42 -35.17 -7.77
N PRO A 211 -6.59 -35.73 -8.18
CA PRO A 211 -7.73 -35.04 -8.77
C PRO A 211 -8.45 -34.11 -7.78
N LEU A 212 -8.82 -32.91 -8.24
CA LEU A 212 -9.50 -31.89 -7.44
C LEU A 212 -10.95 -31.71 -7.94
N GLY A 213 -11.91 -31.77 -7.02
CA GLY A 213 -13.34 -31.93 -7.33
C GLY A 213 -13.78 -33.38 -7.19
N THR A 214 -15.06 -33.60 -6.84
CA THR A 214 -15.63 -34.95 -6.69
C THR A 214 -16.61 -35.31 -7.81
N ASP A 215 -17.08 -34.33 -8.58
CA ASP A 215 -17.89 -34.57 -9.78
C ASP A 215 -16.98 -34.97 -10.96
N PRO A 216 -17.14 -36.17 -11.55
CA PRO A 216 -16.28 -36.62 -12.65
C PRO A 216 -16.29 -35.72 -13.89
N GLY A 217 -17.38 -35.00 -14.16
CA GLY A 217 -17.52 -34.07 -15.29
C GLY A 217 -16.87 -32.71 -15.04
N GLN A 218 -16.58 -32.38 -13.78
CA GLN A 218 -15.98 -31.13 -13.33
C GLN A 218 -14.87 -31.43 -12.31
N THR A 219 -13.98 -32.37 -12.65
CA THR A 219 -12.77 -32.68 -11.88
C THR A 219 -11.54 -32.18 -12.64
N TRP A 220 -10.63 -31.52 -11.95
CA TRP A 220 -9.31 -31.21 -12.51
C TRP A 220 -8.33 -32.33 -12.18
N TYR A 221 -7.67 -32.88 -13.19
CA TYR A 221 -6.72 -33.99 -13.03
C TYR A 221 -5.25 -33.57 -13.06
N SER A 222 -4.98 -32.39 -13.61
CA SER A 222 -3.66 -31.76 -13.63
C SER A 222 -3.80 -30.31 -14.09
N GLY A 223 -2.76 -29.52 -13.91
CA GLY A 223 -2.70 -28.15 -14.43
C GLY A 223 -2.04 -27.19 -13.44
N TYR A 224 -2.06 -25.92 -13.83
CA TYR A 224 -1.61 -24.81 -12.99
C TYR A 224 -2.76 -23.84 -12.81
N TYR A 225 -3.24 -23.70 -11.57
CA TYR A 225 -4.43 -22.91 -11.25
C TYR A 225 -4.07 -21.85 -10.21
N PRO A 226 -3.89 -20.58 -10.59
CA PRO A 226 -3.72 -19.49 -9.64
C PRO A 226 -5.05 -19.23 -8.92
N ILE A 227 -5.02 -19.25 -7.58
CA ILE A 227 -6.20 -19.15 -6.72
C ILE A 227 -6.23 -17.83 -5.96
N LEU A 228 -5.05 -17.32 -5.58
CA LEU A 228 -4.90 -16.02 -4.93
C LEU A 228 -3.91 -15.19 -5.74
N TRP A 229 -4.25 -13.97 -6.10
CA TRP A 229 -3.32 -13.06 -6.78
C TRP A 229 -3.60 -11.58 -6.47
N THR A 230 -2.62 -10.74 -6.81
CA THR A 230 -2.73 -9.29 -6.83
C THR A 230 -2.32 -8.78 -8.20
N ASN A 231 -2.96 -7.71 -8.67
CA ASN A 231 -2.46 -6.88 -9.75
C ASN A 231 -1.66 -5.72 -9.14
N THR A 232 -0.38 -5.64 -9.44
CA THR A 232 0.57 -4.70 -8.84
C THR A 232 0.30 -3.23 -9.19
N LYS A 233 -0.53 -2.97 -10.20
CA LYS A 233 -1.00 -1.61 -10.53
C LYS A 233 -2.05 -1.07 -9.56
N TYR A 234 -2.68 -1.95 -8.77
CA TYR A 234 -3.78 -1.60 -7.88
C TYR A 234 -3.56 -2.17 -6.48
N ARG A 235 -4.26 -1.63 -5.49
CA ARG A 235 -4.35 -2.26 -4.16
C ARG A 235 -5.48 -3.28 -4.20
N MET A 236 -5.20 -4.46 -4.72
CA MET A 236 -6.24 -5.45 -4.90
C MET A 236 -5.77 -6.85 -4.52
N LEU A 237 -6.68 -7.64 -3.95
CA LEU A 237 -6.53 -9.08 -3.85
C LEU A 237 -7.71 -9.71 -4.53
N TYR A 238 -7.47 -10.75 -5.31
CA TYR A 238 -8.52 -11.68 -5.69
C TYR A 238 -8.34 -12.98 -4.91
N ALA A 239 -9.44 -13.47 -4.36
CA ALA A 239 -9.54 -14.76 -3.70
C ALA A 239 -10.56 -15.64 -4.44
N ASN A 240 -10.11 -16.75 -5.01
CA ASN A 240 -10.99 -17.63 -5.77
C ASN A 240 -12.00 -18.39 -4.90
N PHE A 241 -11.79 -18.51 -3.58
CA PHE A 241 -12.74 -19.16 -2.69
C PHE A 241 -13.91 -18.23 -2.32
N GLY A 242 -15.05 -18.81 -1.97
CA GLY A 242 -16.26 -18.06 -1.57
C GLY A 242 -17.55 -18.81 -1.81
N HIS A 243 -17.51 -20.15 -1.78
CA HIS A 243 -18.64 -21.01 -2.12
C HIS A 243 -18.68 -22.21 -1.16
N ASN A 244 -19.64 -22.23 -0.24
CA ASN A 244 -19.76 -23.33 0.71
C ASN A 244 -20.29 -24.62 0.06
N ALA A 245 -19.94 -25.78 0.61
CA ALA A 245 -20.68 -27.00 0.33
C ALA A 245 -22.07 -26.90 0.99
N MET A 246 -23.11 -27.29 0.27
CA MET A 246 -24.49 -27.23 0.73
C MET A 246 -25.16 -28.60 0.65
N ASN A 247 -26.03 -28.89 1.61
CA ASN A 247 -27.09 -29.85 1.42
C ASN A 247 -28.28 -29.12 0.79
N TYR A 248 -28.48 -29.29 -0.51
CA TYR A 248 -29.50 -28.55 -1.26
C TYR A 248 -30.94 -29.02 -0.94
N ASP A 249 -31.14 -30.24 -0.45
CA ASP A 249 -32.47 -30.73 -0.05
C ASP A 249 -32.98 -30.01 1.20
N THR A 250 -32.07 -29.66 2.10
CA THR A 250 -32.40 -29.04 3.41
C THR A 250 -31.99 -27.56 3.50
N GLY A 251 -31.26 -27.05 2.52
CA GLY A 251 -30.75 -25.68 2.49
C GLY A 251 -29.67 -25.40 3.55
N THR A 252 -29.03 -26.42 4.12
CA THR A 252 -28.04 -26.25 5.20
C THR A 252 -26.61 -26.29 4.67
N ALA A 253 -25.75 -25.42 5.20
CA ALA A 253 -24.32 -25.44 4.92
C ALA A 253 -23.65 -26.69 5.52
N LEU A 254 -22.79 -27.33 4.73
CA LEU A 254 -21.96 -28.48 5.11
C LEU A 254 -20.51 -28.09 5.38
N SER A 255 -20.12 -26.87 4.99
CA SER A 255 -18.80 -26.32 5.23
C SER A 255 -18.88 -24.84 5.58
N SER A 256 -17.75 -24.30 6.02
CA SER A 256 -17.57 -22.86 6.25
C SER A 256 -16.39 -22.36 5.45
N THR A 257 -16.55 -21.22 4.78
CA THR A 257 -15.46 -20.55 4.05
C THR A 257 -14.37 -20.11 5.03
N PHE A 258 -14.73 -19.84 6.30
CA PHE A 258 -13.81 -19.39 7.34
C PHE A 258 -13.33 -20.52 8.26
N ALA A 259 -13.47 -21.80 7.87
CA ALA A 259 -13.01 -22.93 8.68
C ALA A 259 -11.48 -23.01 8.82
N SER A 260 -10.72 -22.62 7.79
CA SER A 260 -9.26 -22.67 7.80
C SER A 260 -8.66 -21.40 8.43
N ALA A 261 -8.08 -21.53 9.63
CA ALA A 261 -7.38 -20.43 10.29
C ALA A 261 -6.21 -19.86 9.46
N THR A 262 -5.53 -20.71 8.68
CA THR A 262 -4.45 -20.30 7.78
C THR A 262 -4.98 -19.49 6.60
N GLN A 263 -6.10 -19.88 5.99
CA GLN A 263 -6.78 -19.07 4.98
C GLN A 263 -7.28 -17.75 5.56
N ASN A 264 -7.84 -17.77 6.77
CA ASN A 264 -8.28 -16.56 7.46
C ASN A 264 -7.10 -15.62 7.75
N ARG A 265 -5.91 -16.15 8.04
CA ARG A 265 -4.68 -15.35 8.20
C ARG A 265 -4.37 -14.58 6.91
N PHE A 266 -4.48 -15.20 5.73
CA PHE A 266 -4.32 -14.50 4.44
C PHE A 266 -5.29 -13.32 4.33
N LEU A 267 -6.57 -13.53 4.67
CA LEU A 267 -7.59 -12.48 4.60
C LEU A 267 -7.31 -11.33 5.57
N LEU A 268 -6.95 -11.63 6.82
CA LEU A 268 -6.68 -10.61 7.83
C LEU A 268 -5.38 -9.84 7.55
N ASP A 269 -4.33 -10.53 7.12
CA ASP A 269 -3.07 -9.88 6.77
C ASP A 269 -3.20 -9.09 5.46
N GLY A 270 -3.99 -9.59 4.51
CA GLY A 270 -4.39 -8.89 3.29
C GLY A 270 -5.20 -7.63 3.60
N LEU A 271 -6.23 -7.71 4.44
CA LEU A 271 -7.01 -6.56 4.89
C LEU A 271 -6.14 -5.53 5.60
N LYS A 272 -5.20 -5.95 6.47
CA LYS A 272 -4.27 -5.03 7.12
C LYS A 272 -3.32 -4.38 6.12
N TRP A 273 -2.87 -5.09 5.10
CA TRP A 273 -2.06 -4.51 4.04
C TRP A 273 -2.86 -3.48 3.21
N LEU A 274 -4.09 -3.82 2.84
CA LEU A 274 -5.01 -2.97 2.09
C LEU A 274 -5.56 -1.80 2.94
N GLY A 275 -5.66 -1.97 4.25
CA GLY A 275 -6.26 -1.00 5.16
C GLY A 275 -5.27 -0.14 5.93
N GLY A 276 -4.08 -0.66 6.24
CA GLY A 276 -3.17 -0.09 7.24
C GLY A 276 -1.70 -0.47 7.14
N GLY A 277 -1.17 -0.87 5.97
CA GLY A 277 0.29 -0.82 5.80
C GLY A 277 0.78 0.64 5.92
N PRO A 278 2.01 0.93 6.41
CA PRO A 278 2.67 2.14 5.95
C PRO A 278 2.51 2.17 4.44
N SER A 279 2.14 3.32 3.87
CA SER A 279 1.99 3.45 2.43
C SER A 279 3.25 2.96 1.73
N THR A 280 3.25 1.72 1.27
CA THR A 280 4.08 1.28 0.14
C THR A 280 3.19 0.79 -1.00
N GLN A 281 1.97 1.33 -1.09
CA GLN A 281 1.34 1.99 -2.26
C GLN A 281 -0.20 1.91 -2.23
N PRO A 282 -0.87 3.07 -2.36
CA PRO A 282 -2.07 3.28 -3.20
C PRO A 282 -1.75 4.07 -4.48
N PRO A 283 -2.64 4.05 -5.49
CA PRO A 283 -2.55 3.42 -6.80
C PRO A 283 -2.13 4.44 -7.87
N SER A 284 -2.04 3.98 -9.11
CA SER A 284 -1.62 4.75 -10.28
C SER A 284 -2.57 5.91 -10.65
N ASP A 285 -2.45 7.02 -9.91
CA ASP A 285 -2.32 8.39 -10.45
C ASP A 285 -0.88 8.91 -10.20
N GLY A 286 0.03 7.98 -9.95
CA GLY A 286 1.43 8.25 -9.64
C GLY A 286 2.12 9.04 -10.75
N ILE A 287 3.21 9.67 -10.36
CA ILE A 287 4.12 10.28 -11.32
C ILE A 287 4.52 9.21 -12.34
N SER A 288 4.10 9.36 -13.59
CA SER A 288 4.42 8.42 -14.67
C SER A 288 5.92 8.33 -14.81
N GLU A 289 6.46 7.12 -14.74
CA GLU A 289 7.91 6.92 -14.84
C GLU A 289 8.46 7.17 -16.25
N THR A 290 7.56 7.27 -17.23
CA THR A 290 7.89 7.49 -18.64
C THR A 290 7.64 8.93 -19.08
N SER A 291 6.83 9.69 -18.36
CA SER A 291 6.54 11.09 -18.68
C SER A 291 7.61 12.05 -18.13
N TRP A 292 7.79 13.17 -18.82
CA TRP A 292 8.56 14.31 -18.31
C TRP A 292 7.64 15.26 -17.57
N TYR A 293 8.16 15.96 -16.58
CA TYR A 293 7.39 16.87 -15.75
C TYR A 293 8.14 18.15 -15.45
N THR A 294 7.40 19.23 -15.37
CA THR A 294 7.85 20.46 -14.73
C THR A 294 7.43 20.45 -13.26
N LEU A 295 8.35 20.81 -12.35
CA LEU A 295 8.09 20.96 -10.91
C LEU A 295 7.93 22.45 -10.59
N ARG A 296 6.69 22.92 -10.38
CA ARG A 296 6.42 24.32 -10.02
C ARG A 296 6.19 24.45 -8.52
N ASN A 297 6.99 25.25 -7.84
CA ASN A 297 6.84 25.46 -6.40
C ASN A 297 5.53 26.20 -6.06
N LYS A 298 4.83 25.75 -5.01
CA LYS A 298 3.56 26.33 -4.57
C LYS A 298 3.73 27.71 -3.93
N GLY A 299 4.81 27.93 -3.19
CA GLY A 299 5.06 29.15 -2.43
C GLY A 299 5.43 30.35 -3.30
N ASN A 300 6.21 30.13 -4.36
CA ASN A 300 6.75 31.22 -5.17
C ASN A 300 6.43 31.11 -6.67
N GLY A 301 5.86 30.00 -7.14
CA GLY A 301 5.45 29.81 -8.53
C GLY A 301 6.58 29.61 -9.55
N ALA A 302 7.84 29.59 -9.12
CA ALA A 302 9.00 29.28 -9.96
C ALA A 302 9.15 27.78 -10.18
N CYS A 303 9.91 27.40 -11.21
CA CYS A 303 10.15 26.02 -11.58
C CYS A 303 11.53 25.54 -11.11
N VAL A 304 11.65 24.26 -10.75
CA VAL A 304 12.95 23.61 -10.54
C VAL A 304 13.71 23.58 -11.86
N ASP A 305 15.00 23.90 -11.83
CA ASP A 305 15.82 24.22 -13.00
C ASP A 305 17.26 23.73 -12.82
N ALA A 306 17.81 23.09 -13.85
CA ALA A 306 19.24 22.80 -13.95
C ALA A 306 19.97 24.05 -14.47
N ARG A 307 20.80 24.67 -13.62
CA ARG A 307 21.41 25.97 -13.93
C ARG A 307 22.11 25.97 -15.29
N ALA A 308 21.76 26.94 -16.12
CA ALA A 308 22.31 27.13 -17.46
C ALA A 308 22.21 25.87 -18.36
N ALA A 309 21.20 25.03 -18.13
CA ALA A 309 21.03 23.73 -18.79
C ALA A 309 22.25 22.79 -18.66
N GLY A 310 23.04 22.95 -17.59
CA GLY A 310 24.21 22.12 -17.33
C GLY A 310 23.85 20.65 -17.07
N THR A 311 24.75 19.75 -17.46
CA THR A 311 24.58 18.29 -17.34
C THR A 311 25.72 17.61 -16.59
N ALA A 312 26.76 18.37 -16.24
CA ALA A 312 27.91 17.86 -15.51
C ALA A 312 27.58 17.67 -14.01
N ASP A 313 28.27 16.73 -13.39
CA ASP A 313 28.27 16.56 -11.93
C ASP A 313 28.61 17.88 -11.23
N GLY A 314 27.80 18.25 -10.25
CA GLY A 314 27.90 19.54 -9.56
C GLY A 314 27.10 20.68 -10.19
N THR A 315 26.37 20.44 -11.30
CA THR A 315 25.44 21.45 -11.84
C THR A 315 24.42 21.83 -10.78
N VAL A 316 24.24 23.13 -10.55
CA VAL A 316 23.35 23.64 -9.50
C VAL A 316 21.88 23.36 -9.85
N VAL A 317 21.14 22.76 -8.91
CA VAL A 317 19.67 22.73 -8.97
C VAL A 317 19.15 24.02 -8.34
N GLN A 318 18.50 24.84 -9.15
CA GLN A 318 18.02 26.17 -8.79
C GLN A 318 16.53 26.33 -9.08
N GLN A 319 15.96 27.43 -8.64
CA GLN A 319 14.66 27.87 -9.11
C GLN A 319 14.86 28.90 -10.22
N TYR A 320 13.95 28.89 -11.19
CA TYR A 320 13.95 29.85 -12.30
C TYR A 320 12.53 30.05 -12.81
N ALA A 321 12.27 31.18 -13.48
CA ALA A 321 11.02 31.40 -14.21
C ALA A 321 10.72 30.21 -15.13
N CYS A 322 9.48 29.71 -15.08
CA CYS A 322 9.09 28.55 -15.88
C CYS A 322 9.19 28.86 -17.38
N ASN A 323 10.03 28.14 -18.12
CA ASN A 323 10.41 28.45 -19.50
C ASN A 323 10.34 27.26 -20.48
N SER A 324 9.81 26.11 -20.02
CA SER A 324 9.58 24.89 -20.82
C SER A 324 10.82 24.25 -21.45
N THR A 325 12.03 24.71 -21.12
CA THR A 325 13.28 24.10 -21.61
C THR A 325 13.52 22.73 -20.95
N THR A 326 14.38 21.91 -21.56
CA THR A 326 14.78 20.61 -20.99
C THR A 326 15.47 20.73 -19.63
N ALA A 327 16.03 21.91 -19.30
CA ALA A 327 16.59 22.20 -17.99
C ALA A 327 15.57 22.13 -16.85
N GLN A 328 14.27 22.31 -17.15
CA GLN A 328 13.17 22.31 -16.17
C GLN A 328 12.30 21.06 -16.24
N GLN A 329 12.72 20.06 -17.02
CA GLN A 329 11.96 18.85 -17.26
C GLN A 329 12.64 17.68 -16.57
N PHE A 330 11.88 17.00 -15.72
CA PHE A 330 12.37 15.92 -14.90
C PHE A 330 11.51 14.67 -15.07
N GLN A 331 12.16 13.52 -15.10
CA GLN A 331 11.51 12.22 -15.09
C GLN A 331 11.78 11.55 -13.74
N PHE A 332 10.74 10.92 -13.22
CA PHE A 332 10.75 10.30 -11.91
C PHE A 332 10.79 8.79 -12.11
N ARG A 333 11.90 8.14 -11.78
CA ARG A 333 12.06 6.69 -11.99
C ARG A 333 12.11 5.99 -10.65
N ALA A 334 11.35 4.92 -10.48
CA ALA A 334 11.32 4.18 -9.23
C ALA A 334 12.68 3.59 -8.87
N THR A 335 12.92 3.49 -7.57
CA THR A 335 13.96 2.65 -6.97
C THR A 335 13.26 1.59 -6.10
N ASP A 336 13.78 1.26 -4.92
CA ASP A 336 13.17 0.34 -3.97
C ASP A 336 12.44 1.11 -2.84
N GLY A 337 11.48 0.43 -2.18
CA GLY A 337 10.85 0.95 -0.95
C GLY A 337 10.00 2.22 -1.12
N GLY A 338 9.48 2.48 -2.33
CA GLY A 338 8.67 3.67 -2.64
C GLY A 338 9.46 4.94 -2.94
N TYR A 339 10.79 4.85 -2.98
CA TYR A 339 11.66 5.96 -3.39
C TYR A 339 11.79 6.05 -4.91
N LEU A 340 12.22 7.21 -5.38
CA LEU A 340 12.51 7.49 -6.79
C LEU A 340 13.82 8.26 -6.94
N ARG A 341 14.37 8.25 -8.15
CA ARG A 341 15.36 9.22 -8.61
C ARG A 341 14.69 10.26 -9.51
N ILE A 342 15.12 11.52 -9.38
CA ILE A 342 14.60 12.66 -10.17
C ILE A 342 15.65 13.00 -11.24
N ALA A 343 15.48 12.46 -12.46
CA ALA A 343 16.41 12.62 -13.57
C ALA A 343 16.09 13.87 -14.40
N ASN A 344 17.08 14.67 -14.76
CA ASN A 344 16.89 15.85 -15.61
C ASN A 344 16.92 15.47 -17.10
N ARG A 345 16.05 16.04 -17.95
CA ARG A 345 15.98 15.75 -19.39
C ARG A 345 17.22 16.23 -20.17
N GLY A 346 17.95 17.20 -19.63
CA GLY A 346 19.13 17.78 -20.26
C GLY A 346 20.28 16.77 -20.48
N GLY A 347 20.35 15.68 -19.70
CA GLY A 347 21.41 14.68 -19.83
C GLY A 347 20.99 13.25 -19.45
N PRO A 348 21.71 12.22 -19.90
CA PRO A 348 21.28 10.82 -19.75
C PRO A 348 21.44 10.23 -18.34
N GLN A 349 22.17 10.90 -17.44
CA GLN A 349 22.60 10.37 -16.13
C GLN A 349 22.37 11.28 -14.90
N PRO A 350 22.34 12.63 -14.99
CA PRO A 350 22.30 13.45 -13.79
C PRO A 350 20.92 13.40 -13.11
N VAL A 351 20.94 13.12 -11.81
CA VAL A 351 19.76 13.15 -10.94
C VAL A 351 19.92 14.23 -9.87
N VAL A 352 18.79 14.68 -9.30
CA VAL A 352 18.80 15.58 -8.14
C VAL A 352 19.43 14.86 -6.93
N ASP A 353 20.51 15.44 -6.44
CA ASP A 353 21.42 14.92 -5.42
C ASP A 353 21.57 15.95 -4.29
N VAL A 354 21.53 15.48 -3.03
CA VAL A 354 21.96 16.29 -1.88
C VAL A 354 23.49 16.24 -1.78
N THR A 355 24.12 17.39 -1.97
CA THR A 355 25.59 17.53 -2.00
C THR A 355 26.24 16.92 -0.77
N ASP A 356 27.32 16.17 -0.99
CA ASP A 356 28.15 15.51 0.04
C ASP A 356 27.37 14.59 1.00
N ARG A 357 26.17 14.13 0.62
CA ARG A 357 25.27 13.34 1.48
C ARG A 357 24.95 14.02 2.81
N SER A 358 25.05 15.35 2.85
CA SER A 358 24.83 16.12 4.07
C SER A 358 23.43 15.84 4.62
N THR A 359 23.31 15.80 5.95
CA THR A 359 22.02 15.72 6.66
C THR A 359 21.64 17.06 7.30
N ALA A 360 22.43 18.11 7.08
CA ALA A 360 22.18 19.45 7.61
C ALA A 360 20.98 20.11 6.90
N ASP A 361 20.29 20.99 7.64
CA ASP A 361 19.36 21.93 7.00
C ASP A 361 20.14 22.87 6.09
N ASP A 362 19.50 23.26 5.00
CA ASP A 362 20.07 24.13 3.97
C ASP A 362 21.27 23.54 3.22
N ALA A 363 21.46 22.22 3.30
CA ALA A 363 22.40 21.53 2.43
C ALA A 363 21.97 21.71 0.96
N PRO A 364 22.90 22.09 0.06
CA PRO A 364 22.58 22.42 -1.32
C PRO A 364 22.19 21.20 -2.15
N LEU A 365 21.32 21.42 -3.15
CA LEU A 365 21.02 20.44 -4.18
C LEU A 365 21.87 20.70 -5.44
N GLN A 366 22.29 19.60 -6.06
CA GLN A 366 23.02 19.57 -7.30
C GLN A 366 22.49 18.46 -8.21
N LEU A 367 22.92 18.48 -9.46
CA LEU A 367 22.85 17.33 -10.33
C LEU A 367 24.12 16.49 -10.15
N TRP A 368 23.94 15.18 -10.06
CA TRP A 368 25.05 14.24 -9.96
C TRP A 368 24.71 12.94 -10.68
N SER A 369 25.73 12.29 -11.23
CA SER A 369 25.63 11.00 -11.88
C SER A 369 25.01 9.97 -10.94
N TRP A 370 24.00 9.25 -11.44
CA TRP A 370 23.32 8.24 -10.65
C TRP A 370 24.28 7.14 -10.21
N ALA A 371 24.48 7.03 -8.90
CA ALA A 371 25.31 6.01 -8.26
C ALA A 371 24.51 5.13 -7.27
N GLY A 372 23.20 5.33 -7.17
CA GLY A 372 22.34 4.59 -6.24
C GLY A 372 22.42 5.06 -4.79
N GLY A 373 23.11 6.17 -4.52
CA GLY A 373 23.24 6.72 -3.17
C GLY A 373 21.89 7.11 -2.57
N THR A 374 21.71 6.93 -1.26
CA THR A 374 20.46 7.30 -0.58
C THR A 374 20.21 8.83 -0.59
N ASN A 375 21.24 9.65 -0.81
CA ASN A 375 21.13 11.09 -1.04
C ASN A 375 20.65 11.49 -2.44
N GLN A 376 20.52 10.52 -3.35
CA GLN A 376 19.98 10.67 -4.71
C GLN A 376 18.55 10.12 -4.83
N GLN A 377 17.99 9.66 -3.72
CA GLN A 377 16.71 8.97 -3.65
C GLN A 377 15.73 9.79 -2.83
N TRP A 378 14.55 10.00 -3.39
CA TRP A 378 13.52 10.87 -2.84
C TRP A 378 12.22 10.10 -2.66
N LEU A 379 11.56 10.24 -1.53
CA LEU A 379 10.22 9.71 -1.29
C LEU A 379 9.22 10.77 -1.75
N PRO A 380 8.41 10.53 -2.80
CA PRO A 380 7.30 11.40 -3.14
C PRO A 380 6.17 11.24 -2.12
N VAL A 381 5.74 12.34 -1.52
CA VAL A 381 4.59 12.39 -0.63
C VAL A 381 3.56 13.29 -1.30
N ARG A 382 2.48 12.68 -1.80
CA ARG A 382 1.35 13.42 -2.39
C ARG A 382 0.58 14.13 -1.28
N GLU A 383 0.36 15.42 -1.45
CA GLU A 383 -0.41 16.27 -0.55
C GLU A 383 -1.90 16.23 -0.93
N ALA A 384 -2.77 16.65 0.01
CA ALA A 384 -4.23 16.54 -0.14
C ALA A 384 -4.79 17.32 -1.34
N ASP A 385 -4.09 18.38 -1.78
CA ASP A 385 -4.44 19.23 -2.92
C ASP A 385 -3.83 18.75 -4.26
N GLY A 386 -3.23 17.56 -4.28
CA GLY A 386 -2.61 16.96 -5.47
C GLY A 386 -1.18 17.43 -5.76
N GLN A 387 -0.61 18.27 -4.88
CA GLN A 387 0.81 18.65 -4.93
C GLN A 387 1.70 17.51 -4.41
N TYR A 388 3.01 17.68 -4.57
CA TYR A 388 4.01 16.72 -4.09
C TYR A 388 5.07 17.39 -3.22
N ARG A 389 5.45 16.68 -2.17
CA ARG A 389 6.67 16.92 -1.39
C ARG A 389 7.66 15.79 -1.64
N PHE A 390 8.95 16.10 -1.65
CA PHE A 390 10.00 15.10 -1.89
C PHE A 390 10.95 15.03 -0.69
N SER A 391 10.99 13.89 0.00
CA SER A 391 11.87 13.68 1.17
C SER A 391 13.08 12.84 0.80
N ALA A 392 14.30 13.33 1.03
CA ALA A 392 15.53 12.59 0.77
C ALA A 392 15.63 11.34 1.67
N ARG A 393 16.04 10.21 1.11
CA ARG A 393 16.07 8.91 1.81
C ARG A 393 17.07 8.87 2.97
N HIS A 394 18.23 9.50 2.83
CA HIS A 394 19.29 9.45 3.84
C HIS A 394 19.05 10.36 5.05
N SER A 395 18.33 11.46 4.87
CA SER A 395 18.14 12.49 5.91
C SER A 395 16.70 12.61 6.41
N GLY A 396 15.71 12.13 5.65
CA GLY A 396 14.29 12.37 5.93
C GLY A 396 13.87 13.84 5.73
N LYS A 397 14.72 14.67 5.10
CA LYS A 397 14.50 16.10 4.89
C LYS A 397 13.94 16.39 3.51
N CYS A 398 13.19 17.47 3.40
CA CYS A 398 12.42 17.80 2.22
C CYS A 398 13.14 18.75 1.28
N LEU A 399 13.02 18.50 -0.03
CA LEU A 399 13.41 19.42 -1.09
C LEU A 399 12.68 20.75 -0.87
N THR A 400 13.45 21.83 -0.76
CA THR A 400 12.97 23.14 -0.31
C THR A 400 13.40 24.21 -1.31
N ALA A 401 12.42 24.95 -1.83
CA ALA A 401 12.67 26.13 -2.64
C ALA A 401 12.95 27.37 -1.77
N PRO A 402 13.82 28.29 -2.20
CA PRO A 402 13.95 29.61 -1.60
C PRO A 402 12.61 30.38 -1.57
N GLY A 403 12.35 31.11 -0.49
CA GLY A 403 11.03 31.72 -0.26
C GLY A 403 10.61 32.81 -1.27
N ALA A 404 11.56 33.61 -1.80
CA ALA A 404 11.27 34.60 -2.84
C ALA A 404 11.41 33.97 -4.23
N ALA A 405 10.61 34.39 -5.22
CA ALA A 405 10.71 33.95 -6.62
C ALA A 405 11.90 34.61 -7.35
N THR A 406 13.12 34.47 -6.82
CA THR A 406 14.35 34.98 -7.42
C THR A 406 14.99 33.93 -8.32
N ASP A 407 15.20 34.28 -9.58
CA ASP A 407 15.92 33.43 -10.51
C ASP A 407 17.32 33.09 -9.99
N SER A 408 17.74 31.88 -10.30
CA SER A 408 19.05 31.34 -9.96
C SER A 408 19.32 31.09 -8.48
N ALA A 409 18.32 31.23 -7.60
CA ALA A 409 18.46 30.83 -6.21
C ALA A 409 18.50 29.29 -6.10
N ARG A 410 19.52 28.76 -5.42
CA ARG A 410 19.75 27.32 -5.29
C ARG A 410 18.71 26.67 -4.37
N LEU A 411 18.21 25.50 -4.75
CA LEU A 411 17.35 24.69 -3.88
C LEU A 411 18.19 23.97 -2.81
N THR A 412 17.59 23.71 -1.66
CA THR A 412 18.22 23.00 -0.56
C THR A 412 17.35 21.83 -0.10
N GLN A 413 17.86 21.02 0.83
CA GLN A 413 16.99 20.25 1.72
C GLN A 413 16.82 20.99 3.05
N ARG A 414 15.68 20.79 3.70
CA ARG A 414 15.43 21.25 5.09
C ARG A 414 14.47 20.30 5.78
N THR A 415 14.49 20.26 7.11
CA THR A 415 13.46 19.62 7.94
C THR A 415 12.07 19.88 7.36
N CYS A 416 11.29 18.81 7.17
CA CYS A 416 9.98 18.89 6.56
C CYS A 416 9.02 19.66 7.47
N ASP A 417 8.54 20.82 7.03
CA ASP A 417 7.71 21.74 7.82
C ASP A 417 6.30 21.92 7.24
N GLY A 418 6.04 21.35 6.07
CA GLY A 418 4.75 21.45 5.38
C GLY A 418 4.45 22.83 4.79
N SER A 419 5.44 23.70 4.72
CA SER A 419 5.33 25.00 4.07
C SER A 419 5.16 24.87 2.56
N ALA A 420 4.60 25.93 1.95
CA ALA A 420 4.48 26.00 0.49
C ALA A 420 5.85 26.01 -0.23
N ALA A 421 6.94 26.31 0.47
CA ALA A 421 8.30 26.21 -0.05
C ALA A 421 8.75 24.76 -0.31
N GLN A 422 8.09 23.77 0.31
CA GLN A 422 8.37 22.34 0.17
C GLN A 422 7.32 21.59 -0.67
N SER A 423 6.37 22.31 -1.26
CA SER A 423 5.23 21.75 -2.02
C SER A 423 5.33 22.12 -3.50
N PHE A 424 5.21 21.13 -4.38
CA PHE A 424 5.45 21.27 -5.82
C PHE A 424 4.30 20.69 -6.65
N ARG A 425 3.84 21.46 -7.64
CA ARG A 425 2.92 20.98 -8.68
C ARG A 425 3.71 20.29 -9.77
N LEU A 426 3.28 19.08 -10.14
CA LEU A 426 3.81 18.38 -11.30
C LEU A 426 2.89 18.60 -12.50
N THR A 427 3.46 19.08 -13.60
CA THR A 427 2.75 19.23 -14.88
C THR A 427 3.45 18.42 -15.95
N ALA A 428 2.78 17.40 -16.49
CA ALA A 428 3.33 16.56 -17.54
C ALA A 428 3.72 17.41 -18.75
N GLN A 429 4.87 17.07 -19.35
CA GLN A 429 5.45 17.69 -20.53
C GLN A 429 5.48 16.65 -21.66
N PRO A 430 5.33 17.09 -22.92
CA PRO A 430 5.34 16.22 -24.09
C PRO A 430 6.67 15.51 -24.33
#